data_AF-A0A7L3FSY1-F1
#
_entry.id   AF-A0A7L3FSY1-F1
#
_cell.length_a   1.000
_cell.length_b   1.000
_cell.length_c   1.000
_cell.angle_alpha   90.00
_cell.angle_beta   90.00
_cell.angle_gamma   90.00
#
_symmetry.space_group_name_H-M   'P 1'
#
loop_
_entity.id
_entity.type
_entity.pdbx_description
1 polymer ?
#
loop_
_entity_poly.entity_id
_entity_poly.type
_entity_poly.pdbx_seq_one_letter_code
_entity_poly.pdbx_strand_id
1 'polypeptide(L)'
;NLSYNPIKKIQIDQFDFLIKLKSLSLEGIEIANIQRRMFRPLGNLSHIYFKKFQYCGYAPHVRSCKPNTDGISSLENLLASIIQRVFVWVVSTITCFGNIFVICMRPYIRSENKLHAISIMSLCCADCLMGIYLFVIGAFDLKYRGEYNKHAQLWMDSIHCQLVGSLAILSTEVSVLLLTYLTLEKYICIVYPFRCLKPRKCRTISILVLIWIIGFAVAFIPLSNKEFFRNYYGTNGVCFPLHSEQTESSGSQIYSVVIFLGVNLAAFIIIVFSYGSMFYSVHQTAITATEIRNHIKKEMILAKRFFFIVFTDALCWIPIFILKLLSLLQVEIPGTITSWVVIFILPINSALNPLLYTLTTRPFKEMIHQVWYNYRQRRSKRGKDSQKTYGPSFIWVEMWPIHEITPKLTKPVLCTDSSDASVTTQSTRLNSYT
;
A
#
# COMPACT_ATOMS: atom_id res chain seq x y z
N ASN A 1 42.11 -20.58 -4.07
CA ASN A 1 40.87 -19.84 -4.41
C ASN A 1 39.83 -20.86 -4.82
N LEU A 2 38.55 -20.70 -4.44
CA LEU A 2 37.44 -21.55 -4.89
C LEU A 2 36.31 -20.75 -5.57
N SER A 3 36.43 -19.42 -5.70
CA SER A 3 35.43 -18.55 -6.32
C SER A 3 34.86 -19.08 -7.65
N TYR A 4 33.56 -18.90 -7.88
CA TYR A 4 32.83 -19.22 -9.12
C TYR A 4 32.88 -20.70 -9.58
N ASN A 5 33.27 -21.63 -8.71
CA ASN A 5 33.19 -23.06 -8.99
C ASN A 5 31.77 -23.61 -8.79
N PRO A 6 31.33 -24.67 -9.51
CA PRO A 6 29.98 -25.25 -9.43
C PRO A 6 29.74 -26.11 -8.17
N ILE A 7 30.27 -25.69 -7.02
CA ILE A 7 30.19 -26.40 -5.73
C ILE A 7 28.83 -26.11 -5.08
N LYS A 8 27.96 -27.13 -4.94
CA LYS A 8 26.63 -26.99 -4.30
C LYS A 8 26.59 -27.43 -2.83
N LYS A 9 27.56 -28.20 -2.37
CA LYS A 9 27.70 -28.69 -0.98
C LYS A 9 29.18 -28.76 -0.64
N ILE A 10 29.52 -28.40 0.60
CA ILE A 10 30.88 -28.51 1.17
C ILE A 10 30.82 -29.50 2.33
N GLN A 11 31.77 -30.43 2.43
CA GLN A 11 31.84 -31.35 3.58
C GLN A 11 32.20 -30.58 4.86
N ILE A 12 31.67 -31.01 6.01
CA ILE A 12 31.76 -30.24 7.28
C ILE A 12 33.21 -30.11 7.78
N ASP A 13 34.03 -31.08 7.41
CA ASP A 13 35.44 -31.33 7.71
C ASP A 13 36.39 -30.95 6.55
N GLN A 14 35.85 -30.47 5.41
CA GLN A 14 36.60 -30.17 4.16
C GLN A 14 37.84 -29.28 4.36
N PHE A 15 37.83 -28.44 5.39
CA PHE A 15 38.85 -27.44 5.67
C PHE A 15 39.68 -27.73 6.93
N ASP A 16 39.42 -28.82 7.66
CA ASP A 16 40.05 -29.12 8.96
C ASP A 16 41.58 -29.13 8.92
N PHE A 17 42.16 -29.66 7.83
CA PHE A 17 43.60 -29.78 7.66
C PHE A 17 44.28 -28.50 7.14
N LEU A 18 43.51 -27.47 6.76
CA LEU A 18 44.04 -26.25 6.13
C LEU A 18 44.51 -25.19 7.15
N ILE A 19 45.13 -25.62 8.25
CA ILE A 19 45.52 -24.78 9.40
C ILE A 19 46.49 -23.62 9.06
N LYS A 20 47.14 -23.61 7.89
CA LYS A 20 48.02 -22.53 7.41
C LYS A 20 47.32 -21.53 6.45
N LEU A 21 46.04 -21.71 6.16
CA LEU A 21 45.29 -20.91 5.18
C LEU A 21 45.01 -19.49 5.72
N LYS A 22 45.51 -18.47 5.00
CA LYS A 22 45.34 -17.04 5.36
C LYS A 22 44.20 -16.33 4.62
N SER A 23 43.83 -16.80 3.43
CA SER A 23 42.78 -16.22 2.59
C SER A 23 41.97 -17.30 1.87
N LEU A 24 40.64 -17.17 1.89
CA LEU A 24 39.70 -18.09 1.26
C LEU A 24 38.60 -17.30 0.55
N SER A 25 38.58 -17.30 -0.78
CA SER A 25 37.40 -16.84 -1.53
C SER A 25 36.52 -18.00 -1.96
N LEU A 26 35.23 -17.82 -1.68
CA LEU A 26 34.05 -18.60 -2.01
C LEU A 26 33.01 -17.66 -2.70
N GLU A 27 33.47 -16.62 -3.38
CA GLU A 27 32.64 -15.70 -4.17
C GLU A 27 31.91 -16.47 -5.29
N GLY A 28 30.70 -16.04 -5.64
CA GLY A 28 29.82 -16.75 -6.59
C GLY A 28 29.21 -18.07 -6.08
N ILE A 29 29.77 -18.71 -5.04
CA ILE A 29 29.25 -19.97 -4.49
C ILE A 29 28.12 -19.71 -3.49
N GLU A 30 27.00 -20.41 -3.66
CA GLU A 30 25.95 -20.54 -2.64
C GLU A 30 26.11 -21.85 -1.86
N ILE A 31 26.20 -21.75 -0.53
CA ILE A 31 26.53 -22.87 0.35
C ILE A 31 25.29 -23.26 1.14
N ALA A 32 24.44 -24.10 0.55
CA ALA A 32 23.14 -24.49 1.14
C ALA A 32 23.25 -25.21 2.49
N ASN A 33 24.41 -25.80 2.81
CA ASN A 33 24.66 -26.53 4.05
C ASN A 33 25.66 -25.84 5.00
N ILE A 34 25.81 -24.51 4.92
CA ILE A 34 26.82 -23.75 5.67
C ILE A 34 26.71 -23.89 7.20
N GLN A 35 27.83 -24.16 7.87
CA GLN A 35 27.90 -24.37 9.33
C GLN A 35 29.14 -23.74 9.96
N ARG A 36 29.04 -23.30 11.22
CA ARG A 36 30.17 -22.73 11.99
C ARG A 36 31.33 -23.72 12.15
N ARG A 37 31.06 -25.03 12.11
CA ARG A 37 32.07 -26.08 12.22
C ARG A 37 33.02 -26.14 11.02
N MET A 38 32.59 -25.71 9.82
CA MET A 38 33.41 -25.70 8.61
C MET A 38 34.60 -24.74 8.72
N PHE A 39 34.39 -23.58 9.33
CA PHE A 39 35.41 -22.53 9.41
C PHE A 39 36.15 -22.51 10.75
N ARG A 40 35.59 -23.09 11.82
CA ARG A 40 36.21 -23.13 13.17
C ARG A 40 37.67 -23.62 13.23
N PRO A 41 38.16 -24.58 12.40
CA PRO A 41 39.56 -25.00 12.39
C PRO A 41 40.54 -23.96 11.81
N LEU A 42 40.05 -23.00 11.03
CA LEU A 42 40.85 -22.08 10.22
C LEU A 42 41.38 -20.89 11.03
N GLY A 43 41.99 -21.15 12.20
CA GLY A 43 42.43 -20.12 13.15
C GLY A 43 43.42 -19.08 12.62
N ASN A 44 44.11 -19.36 11.51
CA ASN A 44 45.03 -18.43 10.83
C ASN A 44 44.39 -17.63 9.67
N LEU A 45 43.08 -17.79 9.43
CA LEU A 45 42.37 -17.16 8.32
C LEU A 45 42.07 -15.68 8.62
N SER A 46 42.74 -14.77 7.91
CA SER A 46 42.54 -13.33 8.07
C SER A 46 41.55 -12.73 7.07
N HIS A 47 41.33 -13.39 5.92
CA HIS A 47 40.40 -12.95 4.88
C HIS A 47 39.47 -14.09 4.44
N ILE A 48 38.16 -13.82 4.40
CA ILE A 48 37.18 -14.71 3.76
C ILE A 48 36.20 -13.91 2.89
N TYR A 49 35.88 -14.46 1.71
CA TYR A 49 34.99 -13.83 0.75
C TYR A 49 33.88 -14.81 0.39
N PHE A 50 32.63 -14.36 0.37
CA PHE A 50 31.42 -15.16 0.18
C PHE A 50 30.50 -14.54 -0.88
N LYS A 51 29.55 -15.30 -1.43
CA LYS A 51 28.44 -14.72 -2.24
C LYS A 51 27.51 -13.80 -1.41
N LYS A 52 27.24 -14.12 -0.13
CA LYS A 52 26.24 -13.43 0.70
C LYS A 52 26.83 -12.92 2.03
N PHE A 53 26.52 -11.68 2.43
CA PHE A 53 27.08 -11.07 3.65
C PHE A 53 26.74 -11.85 4.93
N GLN A 54 25.54 -12.44 5.01
CA GLN A 54 25.08 -13.26 6.13
C GLN A 54 25.96 -14.50 6.42
N TYR A 55 26.77 -14.94 5.44
CA TYR A 55 27.71 -16.05 5.64
C TYR A 55 28.86 -15.67 6.58
N CYS A 56 29.15 -14.37 6.76
CA CYS A 56 30.10 -13.89 7.78
C CYS A 56 29.69 -14.31 9.20
N GLY A 57 28.40 -14.54 9.49
CA GLY A 57 27.90 -15.05 10.77
C GLY A 57 28.37 -16.47 11.13
N TYR A 58 29.00 -17.18 10.19
CA TYR A 58 29.56 -18.51 10.36
C TYR A 58 31.08 -18.53 10.61
N ALA A 59 31.78 -17.42 10.33
CA ALA A 59 33.24 -17.29 10.48
C ALA A 59 33.65 -16.09 11.37
N PRO A 60 33.11 -15.92 12.59
CA PRO A 60 33.27 -14.70 13.40
C PRO A 60 34.68 -14.44 13.95
N HIS A 61 35.63 -15.35 13.76
CA HIS A 61 37.04 -15.17 14.12
C HIS A 61 37.88 -14.53 13.00
N VAL A 62 37.34 -14.43 11.78
CA VAL A 62 38.06 -13.90 10.62
C VAL A 62 38.04 -12.38 10.63
N ARG A 63 39.23 -11.77 10.62
CA ARG A 63 39.40 -10.30 10.74
C ARG A 63 38.75 -9.50 9.59
N SER A 64 38.66 -10.07 8.39
CA SER A 64 38.09 -9.42 7.22
C SER A 64 37.17 -10.39 6.48
N CYS A 65 35.86 -10.18 6.58
CA CYS A 65 34.84 -10.92 5.83
C CYS A 65 34.19 -10.02 4.77
N LYS A 66 33.91 -10.58 3.59
CA LYS A 66 33.28 -9.90 2.46
C LYS A 66 32.11 -10.71 1.88
N PRO A 67 31.03 -10.07 1.38
CA PRO A 67 30.75 -8.62 1.42
C PRO A 67 30.28 -8.14 2.81
N ASN A 68 30.33 -6.84 3.07
CA ASN A 68 29.89 -6.21 4.34
C ASN A 68 28.38 -5.88 4.38
N THR A 69 27.69 -5.96 3.24
CA THR A 69 26.35 -5.39 3.00
C THR A 69 25.75 -6.01 1.73
N ASP A 70 24.42 -6.07 1.66
CA ASP A 70 23.59 -6.32 0.46
C ASP A 70 23.06 -4.99 -0.14
N GLY A 71 23.55 -3.84 0.33
CA GLY A 71 23.08 -2.49 0.00
C GLY A 71 21.85 -2.01 0.80
N ILE A 72 21.19 -2.90 1.54
CA ILE A 72 20.04 -2.63 2.41
C ILE A 72 20.46 -2.72 3.87
N SER A 73 21.01 -3.88 4.21
CA SER A 73 21.52 -4.37 5.47
C SER A 73 23.02 -4.16 5.61
N SER A 74 23.52 -4.31 6.83
CA SER A 74 24.95 -4.30 7.17
C SER A 74 25.26 -5.45 8.13
N LEU A 75 26.54 -5.73 8.39
CA LEU A 75 26.92 -6.75 9.37
C LEU A 75 26.34 -6.48 10.78
N GLU A 76 26.16 -5.21 11.15
CA GLU A 76 25.67 -4.79 12.47
C GLU A 76 24.16 -4.53 12.51
N ASN A 77 23.54 -4.05 11.43
CA ASN A 77 22.18 -3.51 11.44
C ASN A 77 21.35 -3.95 10.23
N LEU A 78 20.05 -4.19 10.43
CA LEU A 78 19.09 -4.57 9.39
C LEU A 78 18.90 -3.45 8.36
N LEU A 79 18.88 -2.19 8.81
CA LEU A 79 18.95 -1.02 7.93
C LEU A 79 20.34 -0.37 8.08
N ALA A 80 21.15 -0.40 7.03
CA ALA A 80 22.54 0.06 7.07
C ALA A 80 22.67 1.56 7.42
N SER A 81 21.83 2.41 6.85
CA SER A 81 21.88 3.87 6.98
C SER A 81 20.90 4.40 8.03
N ILE A 82 21.34 5.40 8.80
CA ILE A 82 20.47 6.17 9.70
C ILE A 82 19.31 6.84 8.96
N ILE A 83 19.50 7.22 7.68
CA ILE A 83 18.48 7.85 6.83
C ILE A 83 17.32 6.87 6.60
N GLN A 84 17.62 5.61 6.25
CA GLN A 84 16.60 4.56 6.09
C GLN A 84 15.80 4.36 7.38
N ARG A 85 16.49 4.30 8.54
CA ARG A 85 15.85 4.08 9.85
C ARG A 85 14.87 5.21 10.19
N VAL A 86 15.30 6.46 10.10
CA VAL A 86 14.43 7.63 10.35
C VAL A 86 13.26 7.65 9.37
N PHE A 87 13.52 7.37 8.10
CA PHE A 87 12.50 7.34 7.05
C PHE A 87 11.43 6.27 7.29
N VAL A 88 11.82 5.04 7.63
CA VAL A 88 10.89 3.93 7.92
C VAL A 88 9.94 4.28 9.06
N TRP A 89 10.43 4.90 10.14
CA TRP A 89 9.60 5.35 11.27
C TRP A 89 8.68 6.52 10.91
N VAL A 90 9.16 7.49 10.13
CA VAL A 90 8.35 8.63 9.67
C VAL A 90 7.25 8.18 8.71
N VAL A 91 7.56 7.34 7.72
CA VAL A 91 6.60 6.93 6.69
C VAL A 91 5.62 5.87 7.19
N SER A 92 6.04 4.90 8.02
CA SER A 92 5.07 3.99 8.69
C SER A 92 4.04 4.79 9.51
N THR A 93 4.50 5.78 10.27
CA THR A 93 3.64 6.71 11.03
C THR A 93 2.67 7.45 10.11
N ILE A 94 3.17 8.15 9.07
CA ILE A 94 2.34 8.95 8.16
C ILE A 94 1.35 8.06 7.39
N THR A 95 1.78 6.91 6.87
CA THR A 95 0.94 5.98 6.11
C THR A 95 -0.16 5.39 6.99
N CYS A 96 0.16 4.89 8.20
CA CYS A 96 -0.85 4.37 9.12
C CYS A 96 -1.85 5.45 9.55
N PHE A 97 -1.38 6.54 10.16
CA PHE A 97 -2.30 7.57 10.67
C PHE A 97 -3.07 8.27 9.56
N GLY A 98 -2.46 8.53 8.40
CA GLY A 98 -3.10 9.15 7.24
C GLY A 98 -4.21 8.29 6.63
N ASN A 99 -3.95 6.99 6.44
CA ASN A 99 -4.96 6.08 5.89
C ASN A 99 -6.07 5.76 6.90
N ILE A 100 -5.74 5.51 8.18
CA ILE A 100 -6.74 5.32 9.26
C ILE A 100 -7.63 6.56 9.37
N PHE A 101 -7.05 7.77 9.36
CA PHE A 101 -7.82 9.01 9.41
C PHE A 101 -8.79 9.15 8.22
N VAL A 102 -8.38 8.76 7.01
CA VAL A 102 -9.29 8.74 5.85
C VAL A 102 -10.39 7.69 6.02
N ILE A 103 -10.07 6.47 6.45
CA ILE A 103 -11.05 5.40 6.71
C ILE A 103 -12.10 5.86 7.74
N CYS A 104 -11.67 6.51 8.82
CA CYS A 104 -12.57 7.02 9.85
C CYS A 104 -13.40 8.23 9.39
N MET A 105 -12.80 9.21 8.68
CA MET A 105 -13.51 10.45 8.32
C MET A 105 -14.44 10.29 7.12
N ARG A 106 -14.11 9.42 6.16
CA ARG A 106 -14.83 9.32 4.88
C ARG A 106 -16.32 8.92 4.99
N PRO A 107 -16.74 8.05 5.93
CA PRO A 107 -18.16 7.74 6.18
C PRO A 107 -18.99 8.93 6.67
N TYR A 108 -18.42 9.83 7.48
CA TYR A 108 -19.13 10.98 8.04
C TYR A 108 -19.31 12.13 7.03
N ILE A 109 -18.41 12.25 6.06
CA ILE A 109 -18.54 13.22 4.96
C ILE A 109 -19.68 12.74 4.04
N ARG A 110 -20.72 13.58 3.88
CA ARG A 110 -21.91 13.31 3.04
C ARG A 110 -21.55 13.30 1.54
N SER A 111 -20.87 12.25 1.10
CA SER A 111 -20.40 12.09 -0.28
C SER A 111 -21.55 11.79 -1.25
N GLU A 112 -21.53 12.50 -2.39
CA GLU A 112 -22.51 12.31 -3.48
C GLU A 112 -22.42 10.90 -4.09
N ASN A 113 -21.23 10.30 -4.08
CA ASN A 113 -20.95 8.99 -4.68
C ASN A 113 -20.45 7.98 -3.63
N LYS A 114 -21.39 7.35 -2.90
CA LYS A 114 -21.10 6.36 -1.84
C LYS A 114 -20.24 5.18 -2.31
N LEU A 115 -20.38 4.73 -3.57
CA LEU A 115 -19.58 3.62 -4.11
C LEU A 115 -18.10 3.99 -4.25
N HIS A 116 -17.82 5.14 -4.87
CA HIS A 116 -16.47 5.68 -5.00
C HIS A 116 -15.80 5.95 -3.63
N ALA A 117 -16.59 6.32 -2.62
CA ALA A 117 -16.10 6.43 -1.24
C ALA A 117 -15.67 5.07 -0.65
N ILE A 118 -16.44 4.00 -0.86
CA ILE A 118 -16.08 2.64 -0.42
C ILE A 118 -14.80 2.15 -1.13
N SER A 119 -14.67 2.38 -2.44
CA SER A 119 -13.47 2.02 -3.20
C SER A 119 -12.21 2.71 -2.67
N ILE A 120 -12.29 3.99 -2.30
CA ILE A 120 -11.16 4.72 -1.68
C ILE A 120 -10.88 4.25 -0.25
N MET A 121 -11.91 3.88 0.54
CA MET A 121 -11.68 3.26 1.84
C MET A 121 -10.97 1.90 1.70
N SER A 122 -11.31 1.10 0.68
CA SER A 122 -10.61 -0.15 0.37
C SER A 122 -9.14 0.08 0.00
N LEU A 123 -8.83 1.15 -0.75
CA LEU A 123 -7.45 1.54 -1.08
C LEU A 123 -6.68 1.90 0.20
N CYS A 124 -7.26 2.73 1.06
CA CYS A 124 -6.66 3.06 2.36
C CYS A 124 -6.48 1.82 3.26
N CYS A 125 -7.36 0.83 3.20
CA CYS A 125 -7.17 -0.44 3.91
C CYS A 125 -5.95 -1.22 3.39
N ALA A 126 -5.70 -1.23 2.08
CA ALA A 126 -4.51 -1.85 1.49
C ALA A 126 -3.23 -1.06 1.83
N ASP A 127 -3.24 0.27 1.72
CA ASP A 127 -2.11 1.14 2.06
C ASP A 127 -1.75 1.12 3.55
N CYS A 128 -2.73 0.91 4.45
CA CYS A 128 -2.45 0.64 5.88
C CYS A 128 -1.53 -0.57 6.07
N LEU A 129 -1.61 -1.60 5.21
CA LEU A 129 -0.78 -2.80 5.33
C LEU A 129 0.70 -2.51 5.03
N MET A 130 1.00 -1.58 4.11
CA MET A 130 2.36 -1.06 3.88
C MET A 130 2.91 -0.34 5.12
N GLY A 131 2.07 0.45 5.79
CA GLY A 131 2.44 1.11 7.04
C GLY A 131 2.77 0.12 8.17
N ILE A 132 1.97 -0.95 8.29
CA ILE A 132 2.21 -2.05 9.26
C ILE A 132 3.49 -2.83 8.90
N TYR A 133 3.70 -3.16 7.62
CA TYR A 133 4.94 -3.77 7.13
C TYR A 133 6.18 -2.96 7.54
N LEU A 134 6.19 -1.66 7.23
CA LEU A 134 7.30 -0.77 7.61
C LEU A 134 7.50 -0.68 9.13
N PHE A 135 6.42 -0.62 9.91
CA PHE A 135 6.49 -0.59 11.37
C PHE A 135 7.16 -1.86 11.93
N VAL A 136 6.84 -3.03 11.37
CA VAL A 136 7.47 -4.30 11.77
C VAL A 136 8.95 -4.35 11.37
N ILE A 137 9.31 -3.92 10.16
CA ILE A 137 10.72 -3.78 9.74
C ILE A 137 11.50 -2.84 10.67
N GLY A 138 10.91 -1.68 11.02
CA GLY A 138 11.50 -0.73 11.97
C GLY A 138 11.70 -1.32 13.37
N ALA A 139 10.74 -2.11 13.86
CA ALA A 139 10.84 -2.80 15.14
C ALA A 139 11.93 -3.90 15.14
N PHE A 140 12.11 -4.63 14.04
CA PHE A 140 13.17 -5.63 13.91
C PHE A 140 14.57 -5.01 13.68
N ASP A 141 14.71 -3.84 13.06
CA ASP A 141 15.98 -3.07 13.07
C ASP A 141 16.39 -2.67 14.49
N LEU A 142 15.44 -2.19 15.31
CA LEU A 142 15.71 -1.89 16.72
C LEU A 142 16.11 -3.15 17.51
N LYS A 143 15.42 -4.27 17.27
CA LYS A 143 15.68 -5.55 17.96
C LYS A 143 17.05 -6.16 17.67
N TYR A 144 17.54 -6.02 16.44
CA TYR A 144 18.80 -6.65 16.00
C TYR A 144 19.97 -5.67 15.83
N ARG A 145 19.83 -4.42 16.31
CA ARG A 145 20.86 -3.38 16.24
C ARG A 145 22.19 -3.81 16.85
N GLY A 146 23.29 -3.51 16.15
CA GLY A 146 24.66 -3.86 16.53
C GLY A 146 25.07 -5.30 16.21
N GLU A 147 24.14 -6.26 16.15
CA GLU A 147 24.45 -7.70 16.02
C GLU A 147 23.71 -8.42 14.87
N TYR A 148 23.13 -7.68 13.92
CA TYR A 148 22.19 -8.23 12.93
C TYR A 148 22.71 -9.47 12.18
N ASN A 149 23.98 -9.52 11.76
CA ASN A 149 24.57 -10.68 11.09
C ASN A 149 24.52 -11.99 11.92
N LYS A 150 24.42 -11.94 13.25
CA LYS A 150 24.19 -13.14 14.08
C LYS A 150 22.78 -13.72 13.89
N HIS A 151 21.81 -12.88 13.49
CA HIS A 151 20.40 -13.20 13.36
C HIS A 151 19.88 -13.19 11.92
N ALA A 152 20.62 -12.59 10.97
CA ALA A 152 20.18 -12.32 9.60
C ALA A 152 19.61 -13.56 8.88
N GLN A 153 20.33 -14.69 8.92
CA GLN A 153 19.85 -15.96 8.33
C GLN A 153 18.55 -16.44 9.01
N LEU A 154 18.51 -16.46 10.34
CA LEU A 154 17.35 -16.90 11.12
C LEU A 154 16.13 -15.98 10.89
N TRP A 155 16.36 -14.68 10.71
CA TRP A 155 15.34 -13.71 10.36
C TRP A 155 14.78 -13.96 8.96
N MET A 156 15.64 -14.04 7.94
CA MET A 156 15.24 -14.26 6.55
C MET A 156 14.53 -15.61 6.35
N ASP A 157 14.97 -16.68 7.02
CA ASP A 157 14.31 -17.99 6.98
C ASP A 157 13.08 -18.11 7.90
N SER A 158 12.75 -17.07 8.67
CA SER A 158 11.61 -17.11 9.59
C SER A 158 10.26 -16.94 8.89
N ILE A 159 9.24 -17.59 9.46
CA ILE A 159 7.84 -17.34 9.09
C ILE A 159 7.41 -15.88 9.34
N HIS A 160 8.07 -15.16 10.26
CA HIS A 160 7.82 -13.73 10.47
C HIS A 160 8.23 -12.90 9.26
N CYS A 161 9.45 -13.09 8.73
CA CYS A 161 9.89 -12.42 7.52
C CYS A 161 9.00 -12.78 6.32
N GLN A 162 8.63 -14.07 6.19
CA GLN A 162 7.73 -14.52 5.13
C GLN A 162 6.34 -13.87 5.19
N LEU A 163 5.73 -13.75 6.38
CA LEU A 163 4.43 -13.08 6.56
C LEU A 163 4.51 -11.56 6.36
N VAL A 164 5.60 -10.93 6.80
CA VAL A 164 5.88 -9.50 6.60
C VAL A 164 6.07 -9.19 5.12
N GLY A 165 6.78 -10.05 4.38
CA GLY A 165 6.92 -9.97 2.93
C GLY A 165 5.60 -10.17 2.17
N SER A 166 4.79 -11.16 2.56
CA SER A 166 3.45 -11.33 1.98
C SER A 166 2.54 -10.14 2.25
N LEU A 167 2.66 -9.49 3.42
CA LEU A 167 1.88 -8.30 3.75
C LEU A 167 2.23 -7.11 2.85
N ALA A 168 3.51 -6.94 2.52
CA ALA A 168 3.97 -5.90 1.60
C ALA A 168 3.42 -6.11 0.17
N ILE A 169 3.49 -7.35 -0.35
CA ILE A 169 2.94 -7.68 -1.67
C ILE A 169 1.41 -7.59 -1.69
N LEU A 170 0.72 -8.05 -0.64
CA LEU A 170 -0.73 -7.87 -0.51
C LEU A 170 -1.11 -6.38 -0.59
N SER A 171 -0.32 -5.52 0.05
CA SER A 171 -0.52 -4.07 0.01
C SER A 171 -0.32 -3.52 -1.40
N THR A 172 0.83 -3.76 -2.06
CA THR A 172 1.14 -3.16 -3.36
C THR A 172 0.17 -3.60 -4.44
N GLU A 173 -0.06 -4.91 -4.57
CA GLU A 173 -0.85 -5.47 -5.67
C GLU A 173 -2.34 -5.13 -5.53
N VAL A 174 -2.89 -5.16 -4.31
CA VAL A 174 -4.26 -4.69 -4.07
C VAL A 174 -4.36 -3.19 -4.32
N SER A 175 -3.38 -2.37 -3.90
CA SER A 175 -3.40 -0.93 -4.19
C SER A 175 -3.35 -0.67 -5.70
N VAL A 176 -2.49 -1.31 -6.50
CA VAL A 176 -2.45 -1.11 -7.97
C VAL A 176 -3.77 -1.53 -8.64
N LEU A 177 -4.33 -2.67 -8.27
CA LEU A 177 -5.60 -3.15 -8.83
C LEU A 177 -6.78 -2.23 -8.44
N LEU A 178 -6.79 -1.70 -7.22
CA LEU A 178 -7.78 -0.71 -6.76
C LEU A 178 -7.61 0.65 -7.42
N LEU A 179 -6.38 1.13 -7.61
CA LEU A 179 -6.08 2.33 -8.40
C LEU A 179 -6.62 2.15 -9.82
N THR A 180 -6.26 1.06 -10.50
CA THR A 180 -6.72 0.73 -11.87
C THR A 180 -8.25 0.63 -11.96
N TYR A 181 -8.92 0.08 -10.94
CA TYR A 181 -10.39 0.10 -10.87
C TYR A 181 -10.96 1.53 -10.72
N LEU A 182 -10.35 2.36 -9.88
CA LEU A 182 -10.74 3.77 -9.69
C LEU A 182 -10.52 4.61 -10.96
N THR A 183 -9.46 4.35 -11.75
CA THR A 183 -9.22 5.05 -13.02
C THR A 183 -10.27 4.67 -14.07
N LEU A 184 -10.55 3.37 -14.22
CA LEU A 184 -11.56 2.85 -15.14
C LEU A 184 -12.99 3.31 -14.77
N GLU A 185 -13.32 3.38 -13.48
CA GLU A 185 -14.60 3.95 -13.01
C GLU A 185 -14.78 5.39 -13.54
N LYS A 186 -13.74 6.22 -13.42
CA LYS A 186 -13.80 7.62 -13.86
C LYS A 186 -13.75 7.77 -15.37
N TYR A 187 -12.92 6.98 -16.06
CA TYR A 187 -12.86 6.95 -17.51
C TYR A 187 -14.24 6.66 -18.13
N ILE A 188 -14.92 5.61 -17.67
CA ILE A 188 -16.26 5.24 -18.18
C ILE A 188 -17.27 6.37 -17.94
N CYS A 189 -17.30 6.95 -16.74
CA CYS A 189 -18.26 8.02 -16.41
C CYS A 189 -18.00 9.35 -17.13
N ILE A 190 -16.75 9.67 -17.48
CA ILE A 190 -16.37 10.95 -18.10
C ILE A 190 -16.41 10.86 -19.63
N VAL A 191 -15.93 9.77 -20.23
CA VAL A 191 -15.82 9.61 -21.70
C VAL A 191 -17.13 9.11 -22.33
N TYR A 192 -17.98 8.41 -21.57
CA TYR A 192 -19.27 7.90 -22.07
C TYR A 192 -20.49 8.35 -21.24
N PRO A 193 -20.69 9.67 -21.00
CA PRO A 193 -21.69 10.18 -20.06
C PRO A 193 -23.14 9.79 -20.42
N PHE A 194 -23.43 9.60 -21.71
CA PHE A 194 -24.77 9.19 -22.20
C PHE A 194 -25.00 7.68 -22.21
N ARG A 195 -23.95 6.85 -22.07
CA ARG A 195 -24.12 5.41 -21.87
C ARG A 195 -24.29 5.16 -20.37
N CYS A 196 -25.50 4.87 -19.94
CA CYS A 196 -25.90 4.73 -18.52
C CYS A 196 -25.29 3.52 -17.75
N LEU A 197 -24.04 3.14 -18.01
CA LEU A 197 -23.26 2.14 -17.27
C LEU A 197 -22.79 2.67 -15.90
N LYS A 198 -23.69 3.26 -15.11
CA LYS A 198 -23.43 3.58 -13.70
C LYS A 198 -23.12 2.26 -12.96
N PRO A 199 -22.01 2.14 -12.21
CA PRO A 199 -21.68 0.92 -11.48
C PRO A 199 -22.81 0.52 -10.50
N ARG A 200 -23.46 -0.62 -10.73
CA ARG A 200 -24.43 -1.17 -9.77
C ARG A 200 -23.68 -1.56 -8.50
N LYS A 201 -24.21 -1.17 -7.33
CA LYS A 201 -23.61 -1.44 -5.99
C LYS A 201 -23.03 -2.86 -5.85
N CYS A 202 -23.80 -3.87 -6.27
CA CYS A 202 -23.38 -5.27 -6.22
C CYS A 202 -22.12 -5.53 -7.07
N ARG A 203 -22.08 -5.02 -8.32
CA ARG A 203 -20.94 -5.17 -9.23
C ARG A 203 -19.67 -4.51 -8.66
N THR A 204 -19.78 -3.31 -8.08
CA THR A 204 -18.65 -2.66 -7.40
C THR A 204 -18.14 -3.52 -6.24
N ILE A 205 -19.03 -3.99 -5.35
CA ILE A 205 -18.62 -4.82 -4.21
C ILE A 205 -18.00 -6.15 -4.67
N SER A 206 -18.57 -6.83 -5.66
CA SER A 206 -17.99 -8.05 -6.23
C SER A 206 -16.62 -7.83 -6.87
N ILE A 207 -16.38 -6.69 -7.54
CA ILE A 207 -15.06 -6.35 -8.09
C ILE A 207 -14.05 -6.08 -6.96
N LEU A 208 -14.43 -5.32 -5.92
CA LEU A 208 -13.55 -5.07 -4.77
C LEU A 208 -13.18 -6.38 -4.05
N VAL A 209 -14.15 -7.27 -3.82
CA VAL A 209 -13.91 -8.60 -3.22
C VAL A 209 -13.02 -9.46 -4.12
N LEU A 210 -13.23 -9.46 -5.43
CA LEU A 210 -12.37 -10.18 -6.39
C LEU A 210 -10.93 -9.66 -6.38
N ILE A 211 -10.74 -8.34 -6.32
CA ILE A 211 -9.39 -7.73 -6.22
C ILE A 211 -8.69 -8.17 -4.93
N TRP A 212 -9.39 -8.20 -3.79
CA TRP A 212 -8.82 -8.75 -2.55
C TRP A 212 -8.49 -10.24 -2.66
N ILE A 213 -9.36 -11.06 -3.26
CA ILE A 213 -9.08 -12.51 -3.47
C ILE A 213 -7.84 -12.71 -4.35
N ILE A 214 -7.70 -11.94 -5.43
CA ILE A 214 -6.52 -11.97 -6.30
C ILE A 214 -5.28 -11.52 -5.53
N GLY A 215 -5.35 -10.45 -4.75
CA GLY A 215 -4.26 -9.97 -3.91
C GLY A 215 -3.81 -10.99 -2.85
N PHE A 216 -4.75 -11.64 -2.17
CA PHE A 216 -4.44 -12.74 -1.23
C PHE A 216 -3.82 -13.95 -1.95
N ALA A 217 -4.30 -14.31 -3.14
CA ALA A 217 -3.66 -15.37 -3.93
C ALA A 217 -2.22 -14.98 -4.28
N VAL A 218 -1.98 -13.76 -4.79
CA VAL A 218 -0.64 -13.29 -5.18
C VAL A 218 0.31 -13.18 -3.98
N ALA A 219 -0.19 -12.76 -2.82
CA ALA A 219 0.61 -12.61 -1.61
C ALA A 219 0.94 -13.94 -0.90
N PHE A 220 0.11 -14.98 -1.04
CA PHE A 220 0.27 -16.22 -0.25
C PHE A 220 0.65 -17.47 -1.08
N ILE A 221 0.45 -17.48 -2.41
CA ILE A 221 0.91 -18.57 -3.30
C ILE A 221 2.40 -18.92 -3.10
N PRO A 222 3.34 -17.96 -2.97
CA PRO A 222 4.76 -18.28 -2.77
C PRO A 222 5.08 -18.99 -1.44
N LEU A 223 4.15 -18.99 -0.48
CA LEU A 223 4.30 -19.68 0.80
C LEU A 223 3.85 -21.15 0.73
N SER A 224 2.97 -21.50 -0.21
CA SER A 224 2.33 -22.82 -0.29
C SER A 224 3.25 -23.94 -0.80
N ASN A 225 4.25 -23.63 -1.63
CA ASN A 225 5.18 -24.62 -2.17
C ASN A 225 6.64 -24.18 -2.02
N LYS A 226 7.29 -24.65 -0.94
CA LYS A 226 8.69 -24.34 -0.62
C LYS A 226 9.71 -25.01 -1.54
N GLU A 227 9.36 -26.03 -2.31
CA GLU A 227 10.29 -26.59 -3.30
C GLU A 227 10.35 -25.73 -4.57
N PHE A 228 9.18 -25.26 -5.04
CA PHE A 228 9.07 -24.42 -6.23
C PHE A 228 9.52 -22.97 -5.97
N PHE A 229 9.09 -22.37 -4.86
CA PHE A 229 9.37 -20.96 -4.54
C PHE A 229 10.58 -20.73 -3.61
N ARG A 230 11.15 -21.81 -3.01
CA ARG A 230 12.21 -21.74 -1.98
C ARG A 230 11.86 -20.73 -0.88
N ASN A 231 12.74 -19.77 -0.59
CA ASN A 231 12.47 -18.69 0.35
C ASN A 231 12.27 -17.36 -0.39
N TYR A 232 11.17 -17.26 -1.15
CA TYR A 232 10.84 -16.12 -2.02
C TYR A 232 10.98 -14.75 -1.34
N TYR A 233 10.42 -14.63 -0.13
CA TYR A 233 10.46 -13.38 0.65
C TYR A 233 11.79 -13.16 1.36
N GLY A 234 12.39 -14.21 1.95
CA GLY A 234 13.66 -14.15 2.67
C GLY A 234 14.90 -14.08 1.78
N THR A 235 14.81 -13.40 0.63
CA THR A 235 15.97 -13.12 -0.23
C THR A 235 16.81 -11.94 0.27
N ASN A 236 16.25 -11.07 1.13
CA ASN A 236 16.93 -9.93 1.74
C ASN A 236 16.37 -9.58 3.13
N GLY A 237 17.07 -8.72 3.88
CA GLY A 237 16.72 -8.35 5.25
C GLY A 237 15.38 -7.60 5.43
N VAL A 238 14.83 -7.02 4.37
CA VAL A 238 13.52 -6.32 4.37
C VAL A 238 12.36 -7.19 3.83
N CYS A 239 12.64 -8.47 3.58
CA CYS A 239 11.66 -9.50 3.21
C CYS A 239 10.91 -9.23 1.90
N PHE A 240 11.48 -8.43 0.99
CA PHE A 240 10.76 -7.92 -0.19
C PHE A 240 11.38 -8.39 -1.53
N PRO A 241 10.65 -9.14 -2.38
CA PRO A 241 11.19 -9.87 -3.53
C PRO A 241 11.43 -9.00 -4.80
N LEU A 242 11.91 -7.76 -4.66
CA LEU A 242 12.15 -6.86 -5.81
C LEU A 242 13.30 -7.34 -6.69
N HIS A 243 14.43 -7.73 -6.08
CA HIS A 243 15.57 -8.31 -6.78
C HIS A 243 15.87 -9.69 -6.18
N SER A 244 15.27 -10.73 -6.79
CA SER A 244 15.65 -12.11 -6.52
C SER A 244 16.95 -12.39 -7.25
N GLU A 245 18.08 -12.04 -6.62
CA GLU A 245 19.41 -12.39 -7.13
C GLU A 245 19.47 -13.88 -7.52
N GLN A 246 20.19 -14.17 -8.61
CA GLN A 246 20.16 -15.48 -9.24
C GLN A 246 20.67 -16.59 -8.29
N THR A 247 19.75 -17.42 -7.80
CA THR A 247 19.99 -18.86 -7.74
C THR A 247 18.71 -19.72 -7.74
N GLU A 248 18.72 -20.73 -8.61
CA GLU A 248 18.13 -22.07 -8.40
C GLU A 248 16.61 -22.32 -8.46
N SER A 249 15.73 -21.34 -8.70
CA SER A 249 14.35 -21.66 -9.12
C SER A 249 13.82 -20.70 -10.20
N SER A 250 13.60 -21.25 -11.39
CA SER A 250 12.97 -20.54 -12.52
C SER A 250 11.56 -20.08 -12.14
N GLY A 251 10.86 -20.85 -11.31
CA GLY A 251 9.53 -20.53 -10.80
C GLY A 251 9.47 -19.21 -10.02
N SER A 252 10.40 -19.00 -9.08
CA SER A 252 10.54 -17.76 -8.31
C SER A 252 10.76 -16.55 -9.23
N GLN A 253 11.69 -16.68 -10.17
CA GLN A 253 12.04 -15.60 -11.10
C GLN A 253 10.88 -15.26 -12.05
N ILE A 254 10.27 -16.27 -12.68
CA ILE A 254 9.11 -16.10 -13.57
C ILE A 254 7.96 -15.43 -12.81
N TYR A 255 7.65 -15.91 -11.61
CA TYR A 255 6.58 -15.34 -10.78
C TYR A 255 6.81 -13.86 -10.46
N SER A 256 8.02 -13.52 -10.00
CA SER A 256 8.40 -12.15 -9.70
C SER A 256 8.36 -11.22 -10.92
N VAL A 257 8.65 -11.75 -12.12
CA VAL A 257 8.53 -11.00 -13.39
C VAL A 257 7.06 -10.82 -13.78
N VAL A 258 6.24 -11.87 -13.71
CA VAL A 258 4.80 -11.81 -14.06
C VAL A 258 4.06 -10.80 -13.17
N ILE A 259 4.38 -10.71 -11.88
CA ILE A 259 3.77 -9.72 -10.98
C ILE A 259 4.33 -8.30 -11.26
N PHE A 260 5.62 -8.07 -11.02
CA PHE A 260 6.19 -6.70 -11.05
C PHE A 260 6.33 -6.08 -12.44
N LEU A 261 6.44 -6.89 -13.51
CA LEU A 261 6.59 -6.40 -14.89
C LEU A 261 5.42 -6.80 -15.80
N GLY A 262 4.67 -7.86 -15.49
CA GLY A 262 3.45 -8.22 -16.22
C GLY A 262 2.23 -7.42 -15.73
N VAL A 263 1.72 -7.78 -14.56
CA VAL A 263 0.48 -7.22 -13.98
C VAL A 263 0.61 -5.71 -13.78
N ASN A 264 1.68 -5.25 -13.11
CA ASN A 264 1.82 -3.83 -12.78
C ASN A 264 2.11 -2.95 -14.00
N LEU A 265 2.78 -3.44 -15.05
CA LEU A 265 2.94 -2.70 -16.31
C LEU A 265 1.62 -2.64 -17.09
N ALA A 266 0.86 -3.73 -17.14
CA ALA A 266 -0.45 -3.74 -17.79
C ALA A 266 -1.44 -2.78 -17.10
N ALA A 267 -1.46 -2.79 -15.76
CA ALA A 267 -2.19 -1.81 -14.95
C ALA A 267 -1.75 -0.37 -15.27
N PHE A 268 -0.44 -0.10 -15.29
CA PHE A 268 0.11 1.21 -15.61
C PHE A 268 -0.30 1.70 -17.02
N ILE A 269 -0.24 0.83 -18.04
CA ILE A 269 -0.66 1.15 -19.41
C ILE A 269 -2.17 1.48 -19.44
N ILE A 270 -3.01 0.69 -18.74
CA ILE A 270 -4.45 0.95 -18.63
C ILE A 270 -4.72 2.29 -17.96
N ILE A 271 -3.99 2.62 -16.89
CA ILE A 271 -4.07 3.91 -16.18
C ILE A 271 -3.72 5.07 -17.12
N VAL A 272 -2.56 5.03 -17.77
CA VAL A 272 -2.08 6.10 -18.66
C VAL A 272 -3.02 6.29 -19.85
N PHE A 273 -3.45 5.21 -20.51
CA PHE A 273 -4.41 5.27 -21.62
C PHE A 273 -5.74 5.89 -21.17
N SER A 274 -6.32 5.38 -20.08
CA SER A 274 -7.61 5.85 -19.54
C SER A 274 -7.60 7.35 -19.24
N TYR A 275 -6.48 7.88 -18.73
CA TYR A 275 -6.35 9.31 -18.45
C TYR A 275 -5.98 10.16 -19.65
N GLY A 276 -5.22 9.64 -20.63
CA GLY A 276 -5.02 10.32 -21.91
C GLY A 276 -6.35 10.55 -22.62
N SER A 277 -7.18 9.50 -22.72
CA SER A 277 -8.53 9.60 -23.29
C SER A 277 -9.48 10.47 -22.45
N MET A 278 -9.40 10.42 -21.11
CA MET A 278 -10.18 11.29 -20.24
C MET A 278 -9.81 12.77 -20.45
N PHE A 279 -8.52 13.10 -20.48
CA PHE A 279 -8.05 14.47 -20.70
C PHE A 279 -8.45 14.98 -22.09
N TYR A 280 -8.27 14.17 -23.13
CA TYR A 280 -8.71 14.48 -24.48
C TYR A 280 -10.22 14.74 -24.57
N SER A 281 -11.04 13.86 -23.99
CA SER A 281 -12.50 14.02 -23.94
C SER A 281 -12.92 15.29 -23.21
N VAL A 282 -12.32 15.57 -22.04
CA VAL A 282 -12.60 16.77 -21.23
C VAL A 282 -12.17 18.05 -21.96
N HIS A 283 -11.05 18.02 -22.70
CA HIS A 283 -10.61 19.13 -23.55
C HIS A 283 -11.55 19.36 -24.73
N GLN A 284 -11.96 18.29 -25.43
CA GLN A 284 -12.91 18.38 -26.54
C GLN A 284 -14.26 18.97 -26.09
N THR A 285 -14.83 18.47 -24.99
CA THR A 285 -16.09 19.00 -24.43
C THR A 285 -15.95 20.47 -24.00
N ALA A 286 -14.77 20.91 -23.55
CA ALA A 286 -14.51 22.31 -23.21
C ALA A 286 -14.44 23.25 -24.43
N ILE A 287 -14.11 22.73 -25.61
CA ILE A 287 -14.16 23.48 -26.87
C ILE A 287 -15.59 23.53 -27.43
N THR A 288 -16.34 22.42 -27.38
CA THR A 288 -17.64 22.32 -28.04
C THR A 288 -18.80 22.96 -27.25
N ALA A 289 -18.71 23.09 -25.91
CA ALA A 289 -19.84 23.52 -25.07
C ALA A 289 -19.59 24.83 -24.30
N THR A 290 -19.92 25.97 -24.92
CA THR A 290 -19.73 27.32 -24.36
C THR A 290 -20.61 27.64 -23.13
N GLU A 291 -21.85 27.12 -23.06
CA GLU A 291 -22.78 27.41 -21.96
C GLU A 291 -22.46 26.64 -20.66
N ILE A 292 -21.90 25.42 -20.76
CA ILE A 292 -21.72 24.50 -19.62
C ILE A 292 -20.46 24.85 -18.78
N ARG A 293 -19.96 26.09 -18.94
CA ARG A 293 -18.68 26.62 -18.40
C ARG A 293 -18.47 26.40 -16.89
N ASN A 294 -19.53 26.36 -16.09
CA ASN A 294 -19.42 26.14 -14.63
C ASN A 294 -19.34 24.65 -14.24
N HIS A 295 -19.99 23.75 -14.99
CA HIS A 295 -19.83 22.30 -14.80
C HIS A 295 -18.47 21.84 -15.32
N ILE A 296 -18.07 22.30 -16.52
CA ILE A 296 -16.76 22.02 -17.10
C ILE A 296 -15.63 22.48 -16.16
N LYS A 297 -15.77 23.63 -15.48
CA LYS A 297 -14.80 24.07 -14.45
C LYS A 297 -14.71 23.12 -13.24
N LYS A 298 -15.80 22.47 -12.81
CA LYS A 298 -15.74 21.44 -11.74
C LYS A 298 -15.00 20.18 -12.23
N GLU A 299 -15.36 19.68 -13.41
CA GLU A 299 -14.74 18.47 -13.97
C GLU A 299 -13.26 18.69 -14.32
N MET A 300 -12.87 19.87 -14.82
CA MET A 300 -11.46 20.25 -15.05
C MET A 300 -10.63 20.25 -13.75
N ILE A 301 -11.20 20.71 -12.64
CA ILE A 301 -10.53 20.67 -11.32
C ILE A 301 -10.39 19.21 -10.84
N LEU A 302 -11.38 18.37 -11.12
CA LEU A 302 -11.36 16.94 -10.78
C LEU A 302 -10.34 16.18 -11.64
N ALA A 303 -10.31 16.41 -12.95
CA ALA A 303 -9.35 15.82 -13.90
C ALA A 303 -7.91 16.25 -13.60
N LYS A 304 -7.65 17.55 -13.35
CA LYS A 304 -6.31 18.04 -12.96
C LYS A 304 -5.83 17.42 -11.64
N ARG A 305 -6.75 17.08 -10.72
CA ARG A 305 -6.43 16.37 -9.47
C ARG A 305 -6.08 14.90 -9.73
N PHE A 306 -6.81 14.23 -10.61
CA PHE A 306 -6.49 12.87 -11.02
C PHE A 306 -5.17 12.77 -11.80
N PHE A 307 -4.82 13.77 -12.62
CA PHE A 307 -3.49 13.84 -13.26
C PHE A 307 -2.35 13.75 -12.24
N PHE A 308 -2.43 14.46 -11.12
CA PHE A 308 -1.41 14.36 -10.06
C PHE A 308 -1.35 12.98 -9.41
N ILE A 309 -2.47 12.26 -9.28
CA ILE A 309 -2.49 10.86 -8.79
C ILE A 309 -1.73 9.94 -9.74
N VAL A 310 -2.01 10.03 -11.04
CA VAL A 310 -1.29 9.26 -12.07
C VAL A 310 0.19 9.57 -12.04
N PHE A 311 0.54 10.85 -11.95
CA PHE A 311 1.92 11.30 -11.99
C PHE A 311 2.73 10.78 -10.79
N THR A 312 2.17 10.78 -9.58
CA THR A 312 2.86 10.20 -8.41
C THR A 312 2.99 8.69 -8.50
N ASP A 313 1.95 7.98 -8.94
CA ASP A 313 2.00 6.52 -9.10
C ASP A 313 3.01 6.12 -10.20
N ALA A 314 3.00 6.81 -11.35
CA ALA A 314 3.96 6.65 -12.44
C ALA A 314 5.42 6.79 -11.97
N LEU A 315 5.71 7.85 -11.20
CA LEU A 315 7.05 8.07 -10.64
C LEU A 315 7.47 6.99 -9.63
N CYS A 316 6.52 6.31 -8.99
CA CYS A 316 6.80 5.20 -8.09
C CYS A 316 7.08 3.88 -8.85
N TRP A 317 6.38 3.63 -9.96
CA TRP A 317 6.52 2.38 -10.73
C TRP A 317 7.66 2.38 -11.75
N ILE A 318 8.01 3.53 -12.35
CA ILE A 318 9.10 3.62 -13.34
C ILE A 318 10.43 3.03 -12.80
N PRO A 319 10.91 3.35 -11.57
CA PRO A 319 12.11 2.74 -11.00
C PRO A 319 12.00 1.22 -10.82
N ILE A 320 10.81 0.71 -10.45
CA ILE A 320 10.54 -0.73 -10.27
C ILE A 320 10.65 -1.46 -11.62
N PHE A 321 10.05 -0.91 -12.68
CA PHE A 321 10.15 -1.47 -14.03
C PHE A 321 11.58 -1.46 -14.56
N ILE A 322 12.34 -0.37 -14.34
CA ILE A 322 13.76 -0.27 -14.74
C ILE A 322 14.59 -1.34 -14.01
N LEU A 323 14.45 -1.48 -12.69
CA LEU A 323 15.18 -2.52 -11.93
C LEU A 323 14.81 -3.93 -12.38
N LYS A 324 13.54 -4.22 -12.68
CA LYS A 324 13.14 -5.52 -13.24
C LYS A 324 13.69 -5.77 -14.63
N LEU A 325 13.75 -4.76 -15.50
CA LEU A 325 14.33 -4.88 -16.84
C LEU A 325 15.84 -5.13 -16.79
N LEU A 326 16.58 -4.38 -15.98
CA LEU A 326 18.02 -4.60 -15.74
C LEU A 326 18.30 -6.01 -15.18
N SER A 327 17.44 -6.46 -14.26
CA SER A 327 17.51 -7.81 -13.67
C SER A 327 17.18 -8.93 -14.65
N LEU A 328 16.47 -8.66 -15.75
CA LEU A 328 16.25 -9.61 -16.86
C LEU A 328 17.42 -9.61 -17.84
N LEU A 329 18.05 -8.45 -18.07
CA LEU A 329 19.26 -8.29 -18.87
C LEU A 329 20.54 -8.79 -18.18
N GLN A 330 20.43 -9.36 -16.98
CA GLN A 330 21.53 -9.87 -16.14
C GLN A 330 22.62 -8.82 -15.83
N VAL A 331 22.24 -7.54 -15.81
CA VAL A 331 23.13 -6.46 -15.39
C VAL A 331 23.28 -6.50 -13.87
N GLU A 332 24.50 -6.41 -13.35
CA GLU A 332 24.75 -6.30 -11.92
C GLU A 332 24.11 -5.00 -11.38
N ILE A 333 23.12 -5.14 -10.50
CA ILE A 333 22.42 -4.02 -9.89
C ILE A 333 23.08 -3.75 -8.52
N PRO A 334 23.64 -2.54 -8.27
CA PRO A 334 24.07 -2.18 -6.93
C PRO A 334 22.89 -2.24 -5.96
N GLY A 335 22.96 -3.12 -4.96
CA GLY A 335 21.87 -3.35 -4.00
C GLY A 335 21.41 -2.10 -3.24
N THR A 336 22.23 -1.05 -3.22
CA THR A 336 21.85 0.29 -2.75
C THR A 336 20.70 0.90 -3.54
N ILE A 337 20.62 0.69 -4.87
CA ILE A 337 19.51 1.19 -5.70
C ILE A 337 18.23 0.41 -5.36
N THR A 338 18.32 -0.91 -5.27
CA THR A 338 17.23 -1.78 -4.79
C THR A 338 16.71 -1.34 -3.42
N SER A 339 17.62 -0.98 -2.50
CA SER A 339 17.34 -0.41 -1.19
C SER A 339 16.53 0.89 -1.26
N TRP A 340 16.96 1.85 -2.10
CA TRP A 340 16.25 3.11 -2.28
C TRP A 340 14.83 2.90 -2.82
N VAL A 341 14.63 1.97 -3.75
CA VAL A 341 13.29 1.69 -4.32
C VAL A 341 12.37 1.03 -3.29
N VAL A 342 12.83 0.00 -2.57
CA VAL A 342 12.00 -0.74 -1.60
C VAL A 342 11.69 0.09 -0.34
N ILE A 343 12.67 0.83 0.18
CA ILE A 343 12.49 1.57 1.45
C ILE A 343 11.82 2.92 1.24
N PHE A 344 12.14 3.63 0.15
CA PHE A 344 11.67 5.01 -0.04
C PHE A 344 10.56 5.12 -1.07
N ILE A 345 10.80 4.69 -2.30
CA ILE A 345 9.89 4.99 -3.43
C ILE A 345 8.55 4.24 -3.27
N LEU A 346 8.61 2.94 -3.03
CA LEU A 346 7.42 2.09 -2.97
C LEU A 346 6.46 2.47 -1.81
N PRO A 347 6.92 2.77 -0.58
CA PRO A 347 6.02 3.20 0.50
C PRO A 347 5.54 4.66 0.42
N ILE A 348 6.22 5.54 -0.34
CA ILE A 348 5.75 6.92 -0.57
C ILE A 348 4.39 6.94 -1.27
N ASN A 349 4.13 6.00 -2.20
CA ASN A 349 2.86 5.94 -2.93
C ASN A 349 1.66 5.80 -1.97
N SER A 350 1.74 4.82 -1.05
CA SER A 350 0.75 4.58 0.01
C SER A 350 0.62 5.71 1.04
N ALA A 351 1.67 6.53 1.22
CA ALA A 351 1.61 7.74 2.05
C ALA A 351 0.91 8.91 1.34
N LEU A 352 1.06 9.01 0.01
CA LEU A 352 0.48 10.08 -0.81
C LEU A 352 -1.00 9.83 -1.16
N ASN A 353 -1.45 8.57 -1.25
CA ASN A 353 -2.84 8.23 -1.57
C ASN A 353 -3.89 8.98 -0.71
N PRO A 354 -3.80 9.05 0.64
CA PRO A 354 -4.66 9.89 1.48
C PRO A 354 -4.72 11.37 1.06
N LEU A 355 -3.55 11.97 0.80
CA LEU A 355 -3.40 13.38 0.42
C LEU A 355 -4.11 13.65 -0.90
N LEU A 356 -3.86 12.79 -1.88
CA LEU A 356 -4.31 12.96 -3.25
C LEU A 356 -5.79 12.58 -3.44
N TYR A 357 -6.30 11.55 -2.76
CA TYR A 357 -7.71 11.12 -2.86
C TYR A 357 -8.66 11.85 -1.89
N THR A 358 -8.22 12.24 -0.68
CA THR A 358 -9.12 12.85 0.33
C THR A 358 -8.70 14.26 0.75
N LEU A 359 -7.47 14.46 1.24
CA LEU A 359 -7.10 15.70 1.94
C LEU A 359 -7.07 16.94 1.03
N THR A 360 -6.87 16.74 -0.27
CA THR A 360 -6.96 17.80 -1.30
C THR A 360 -8.39 18.14 -1.75
N THR A 361 -9.44 17.44 -1.31
CA THR A 361 -10.83 17.76 -1.69
C THR A 361 -11.32 19.08 -1.10
N ARG A 362 -12.23 19.77 -1.81
CA ARG A 362 -12.96 20.94 -1.32
C ARG A 362 -13.77 20.67 -0.02
N PRO A 363 -14.68 19.67 0.03
CA PRO A 363 -15.43 19.36 1.26
C PRO A 363 -14.54 19.03 2.46
N PHE A 364 -13.37 18.41 2.26
CA PHE A 364 -12.44 18.19 3.36
C PHE A 364 -11.76 19.48 3.85
N LYS A 365 -11.37 20.38 2.93
CA LYS A 365 -10.85 21.71 3.30
C LYS A 365 -11.90 22.55 4.03
N GLU A 366 -13.15 22.49 3.58
CA GLU A 366 -14.29 23.14 4.23
C GLU A 366 -14.54 22.56 5.63
N MET A 367 -14.49 21.23 5.80
CA MET A 367 -14.58 20.56 7.10
C MET A 367 -13.43 20.96 8.04
N ILE A 368 -12.17 20.97 7.57
CA ILE A 368 -11.03 21.47 8.35
C ILE A 368 -11.25 22.94 8.74
N HIS A 369 -11.72 23.78 7.82
CA HIS A 369 -11.94 25.19 8.09
C HIS A 369 -13.02 25.39 9.17
N GLN A 370 -14.11 24.62 9.13
CA GLN A 370 -15.14 24.60 10.18
C GLN A 370 -14.59 24.11 11.52
N VAL A 371 -13.83 23.00 11.55
CA VAL A 371 -13.22 22.48 12.79
C VAL A 371 -12.22 23.46 13.39
N TRP A 372 -11.37 24.09 12.56
CA TRP A 372 -10.39 25.09 12.99
C TRP A 372 -11.06 26.38 13.47
N TYR A 373 -12.12 26.83 12.79
CA TYR A 373 -12.94 27.96 13.22
C TYR A 373 -13.61 27.69 14.58
N ASN A 374 -14.21 26.51 14.75
CA ASN A 374 -14.83 26.10 16.01
C ASN A 374 -13.81 25.95 17.15
N TYR A 375 -12.62 25.42 16.86
CA TYR A 375 -11.50 25.38 17.82
C TYR A 375 -11.03 26.79 18.20
N ARG A 376 -10.88 27.70 17.22
CA ARG A 376 -10.49 29.10 17.45
C ARG A 376 -11.55 29.88 18.24
N GLN A 377 -12.84 29.64 18.00
CA GLN A 377 -13.92 30.16 18.84
C GLN A 377 -13.86 29.61 20.28
N ARG A 378 -13.69 28.29 20.46
CA ARG A 378 -13.57 27.68 21.80
C ARG A 378 -12.36 28.22 22.58
N ARG A 379 -11.22 28.41 21.91
CA ARG A 379 -10.01 29.03 22.50
C ARG A 379 -10.22 30.52 22.83
N SER A 380 -10.98 31.25 22.00
CA SER A 380 -11.36 32.64 22.25
C SER A 380 -12.30 32.79 23.46
N LYS A 381 -13.33 31.92 23.59
CA LYS A 381 -14.17 31.86 24.80
C LYS A 381 -13.35 31.58 26.05
N ARG A 382 -12.53 30.51 26.04
CA ARG A 382 -11.69 30.14 27.19
C ARG A 382 -10.71 31.26 27.60
N GLY A 383 -10.23 32.06 26.65
CA GLY A 383 -9.43 33.26 26.94
C GLY A 383 -10.23 34.41 27.59
N LYS A 384 -11.51 34.57 27.26
CA LYS A 384 -12.40 35.55 27.92
C LYS A 384 -12.87 35.10 29.31
N ASP A 385 -13.11 33.80 29.49
CA ASP A 385 -13.53 33.25 30.79
C ASP A 385 -12.39 33.37 31.83
N SER A 386 -11.13 33.14 31.43
CA SER A 386 -9.95 33.41 32.28
C SER A 386 -9.70 34.90 32.59
N GLN A 387 -10.50 35.83 32.06
CA GLN A 387 -10.41 37.26 32.35
C GLN A 387 -11.60 37.78 33.19
N LYS A 388 -12.43 36.88 33.74
CA LYS A 388 -13.59 37.20 34.60
C LYS A 388 -13.56 36.42 35.93
N THR A 389 -12.61 36.76 36.80
CA THR A 389 -12.51 36.16 38.15
C THR A 389 -12.21 37.20 39.23
N TYR A 390 -13.16 38.10 39.51
CA TYR A 390 -13.29 38.84 40.78
C TYR A 390 -14.72 39.39 40.94
N GLY A 391 -15.29 39.30 42.15
CA GLY A 391 -16.61 39.88 42.52
C GLY A 391 -17.80 38.91 42.48
N PRO A 392 -18.36 38.48 43.64
CA PRO A 392 -19.51 37.57 43.72
C PRO A 392 -20.83 38.19 44.23
N SER A 393 -21.95 37.82 43.59
CA SER A 393 -23.35 37.99 44.06
C SER A 393 -24.28 37.12 43.20
N PHE A 394 -25.08 36.19 43.75
CA PHE A 394 -26.49 36.35 44.21
C PHE A 394 -27.45 36.75 43.06
N ILE A 395 -28.56 36.07 42.69
CA ILE A 395 -29.27 34.85 43.22
C ILE A 395 -30.11 34.19 42.07
N TRP A 396 -30.81 33.07 42.36
CA TRP A 396 -31.90 32.39 41.60
C TRP A 396 -31.50 31.50 40.39
N VAL A 397 -32.05 30.29 40.20
CA VAL A 397 -32.69 29.33 41.15
C VAL A 397 -32.57 27.88 40.62
N GLU A 398 -33.01 26.90 41.42
CA GLU A 398 -32.92 25.46 41.19
C GLU A 398 -33.90 24.87 40.14
N MET A 399 -33.83 23.53 40.03
CA MET A 399 -34.94 22.60 39.75
C MET A 399 -35.17 22.16 38.29
N TRP A 400 -34.59 21.01 37.94
CA TRP A 400 -35.22 20.03 37.03
C TRP A 400 -36.41 19.37 37.76
N PRO A 401 -37.49 18.99 37.06
CA PRO A 401 -37.60 17.58 36.66
C PRO A 401 -38.29 17.34 35.29
N ILE A 402 -38.37 16.05 34.92
CA ILE A 402 -38.94 15.50 33.68
C ILE A 402 -40.42 15.15 33.88
N HIS A 403 -41.32 15.47 32.93
CA HIS A 403 -42.33 14.51 32.48
C HIS A 403 -43.01 14.86 31.13
N GLU A 404 -43.79 13.90 30.63
CA GLU A 404 -44.57 13.96 29.37
C GLU A 404 -45.94 14.62 29.56
N ILE A 405 -46.60 15.03 28.47
CA ILE A 405 -48.08 15.05 28.31
C ILE A 405 -48.44 15.25 26.82
N THR A 406 -49.53 14.61 26.37
CA THR A 406 -50.16 14.83 25.05
C THR A 406 -51.66 15.10 25.24
N PRO A 407 -52.27 16.09 24.55
CA PRO A 407 -53.69 15.98 24.22
C PRO A 407 -54.15 16.54 22.85
N LYS A 408 -54.87 15.67 22.12
CA LYS A 408 -56.15 15.90 21.39
C LYS A 408 -56.35 17.12 20.45
N LEU A 409 -56.29 16.82 19.14
CA LEU A 409 -57.42 16.83 18.18
C LEU A 409 -58.44 18.01 18.17
N THR A 410 -58.49 18.72 17.03
CA THR A 410 -59.70 19.39 16.51
C THR A 410 -59.76 19.42 14.96
N LYS A 411 -60.98 19.47 14.41
CA LYS A 411 -61.44 19.58 13.00
C LYS A 411 -62.77 20.40 13.02
N PRO A 412 -63.45 20.73 11.89
CA PRO A 412 -63.15 20.55 10.45
C PRO A 412 -62.38 21.78 9.89
N VAL A 413 -62.54 22.42 8.71
CA VAL A 413 -63.43 22.43 7.51
C VAL A 413 -62.59 23.01 6.32
N LEU A 414 -62.97 23.08 5.03
CA LEU A 414 -64.15 22.71 4.22
C LEU A 414 -63.68 22.50 2.75
N CYS A 415 -64.25 21.54 2.01
CA CYS A 415 -64.47 21.62 0.55
C CYS A 415 -65.50 20.55 0.13
N THR A 416 -66.33 20.80 -0.89
CA THR A 416 -67.47 19.95 -1.30
C THR A 416 -67.42 19.55 -2.78
N ASP A 417 -67.98 18.39 -3.10
CA ASP A 417 -67.97 17.78 -4.44
C ASP A 417 -69.03 18.32 -5.42
N SER A 418 -68.78 18.05 -6.70
CA SER A 418 -69.75 17.75 -7.76
C SER A 418 -68.99 17.00 -8.88
N SER A 419 -69.21 15.71 -9.10
CA SER A 419 -70.28 15.10 -9.94
C SER A 419 -70.06 15.30 -11.46
N ASP A 420 -70.19 14.31 -12.36
CA ASP A 420 -70.47 12.85 -12.31
C ASP A 420 -69.72 12.19 -13.54
N ALA A 421 -69.81 10.90 -13.95
CA ALA A 421 -70.77 9.81 -13.73
C ALA A 421 -70.20 8.39 -14.01
N SER A 422 -70.96 7.35 -13.60
CA SER A 422 -71.04 5.95 -14.11
C SER A 422 -69.79 5.27 -14.73
N VAL A 423 -69.26 4.14 -14.26
CA VAL A 423 -69.83 2.88 -13.69
C VAL A 423 -70.68 2.04 -14.66
N THR A 424 -70.08 0.95 -15.18
CA THR A 424 -70.76 -0.36 -15.31
C THR A 424 -69.76 -1.52 -15.21
N THR A 425 -70.19 -2.62 -14.59
CA THR A 425 -69.46 -3.89 -14.47
C THR A 425 -69.88 -4.90 -15.53
N GLN A 426 -68.96 -5.73 -16.04
CA GLN A 426 -69.28 -7.12 -16.39
C GLN A 426 -68.02 -8.01 -16.44
N SER A 427 -68.21 -9.33 -16.31
CA SER A 427 -67.15 -10.33 -16.45
C SER A 427 -67.56 -11.42 -17.45
N THR A 428 -66.61 -11.84 -18.28
CA THR A 428 -66.77 -13.04 -19.10
C THR A 428 -65.41 -13.65 -19.42
N ARG A 429 -65.33 -14.99 -19.40
CA ARG A 429 -64.29 -15.75 -20.10
C ARG A 429 -64.73 -15.92 -21.55
N LEU A 430 -63.81 -15.90 -22.53
CA LEU A 430 -63.65 -17.01 -23.47
C LEU A 430 -62.38 -16.95 -24.35
N ASN A 431 -61.67 -18.06 -24.36
CA ASN A 431 -60.97 -18.77 -25.44
C ASN A 431 -60.58 -18.08 -26.78
N SER A 432 -59.28 -18.23 -27.09
CA SER A 432 -58.70 -18.94 -28.26
C SER A 432 -58.54 -18.27 -29.64
N TYR A 433 -57.40 -18.62 -30.27
CA TYR A 433 -56.93 -18.36 -31.64
C TYR A 433 -56.68 -16.87 -31.96
N THR A 434 -55.65 -16.50 -32.72
CA THR A 434 -54.78 -17.30 -33.62
C THR A 434 -53.31 -17.23 -33.23
#